data_AF-A0A7R9ZKY9-F1
#
_entry.id   AF-A0A7R9ZKY9-F1
#
_cell.length_a   1.000
_cell.length_b   1.000
_cell.length_c   1.000
_cell.angle_alpha   90.00
_cell.angle_beta   90.00
_cell.angle_gamma   90.00
#
_symmetry.space_group_name_H-M   'P 1'
#
loop_
_entity.id
_entity.type
_entity.pdbx_description
1 polymer ?
#
loop_
_entity_poly.entity_id
_entity_poly.type
_entity_poly.pdbx_seq_one_letter_code
_entity_poly.pdbx_strand_id
1 'polypeptide(L)'
;MAVMKTIDLFAKEKPVVQREQQRDNYSSLEYLFSKSLAEIPLDAIFAAVFTTVLKATTGLRIGWKDLTATFSLMTVAGASLGFAIGAFSPSSEAALATGIPMLVILMAVGVINPSGLSDAEPQPAIIQALQELSPIAHAVKAVCIAEYGGMEFESEQKSVLSKGRALARDLPKMGAFALVQNGEQVLNELGLSDVTYAGTMRQLAVLSAINLLVSWMGMRLQATQHKSSSTALVPL
;
A
#
# COMPACT_ATOMS: atom_id res chain seq x y z
N MET A 1 6.27 -4.53 4.95
CA MET A 1 7.14 -4.59 6.15
C MET A 1 6.81 -3.50 7.17
N ALA A 2 6.67 -2.23 6.75
CA ALA A 2 6.35 -1.10 7.65
C ALA A 2 5.08 -1.30 8.48
N VAL A 3 3.94 -1.69 7.87
CA VAL A 3 2.67 -1.94 8.59
C VAL A 3 2.87 -2.81 9.84
N MET A 4 3.49 -3.98 9.68
CA MET A 4 3.67 -4.97 10.75
C MET A 4 4.60 -4.45 11.86
N LYS A 5 5.73 -3.85 11.48
CA LYS A 5 6.69 -3.22 12.39
C LYS A 5 5.99 -2.14 13.22
N THR A 6 5.24 -1.28 12.56
CA THR A 6 4.57 -0.15 13.19
C THR A 6 3.45 -0.61 14.13
N ILE A 7 2.66 -1.62 13.74
CA ILE A 7 1.63 -2.21 14.61
C ILE A 7 2.27 -2.74 15.91
N ASP A 8 3.33 -3.55 15.79
CA ASP A 8 4.00 -4.15 16.95
C ASP A 8 4.61 -3.09 17.87
N LEU A 9 5.41 -2.19 17.30
CA LEU A 9 6.14 -1.19 18.06
C LEU A 9 5.20 -0.18 18.72
N PHE A 10 4.20 0.31 17.98
CA PHE A 10 3.23 1.26 18.51
C PHE A 10 2.38 0.64 19.61
N ALA A 11 1.90 -0.60 19.43
CA ALA A 11 1.09 -1.25 20.44
C ALA A 11 1.86 -1.54 21.74
N LYS A 12 3.18 -1.79 21.65
CA LYS A 12 4.07 -1.94 22.82
C LYS A 12 4.34 -0.62 23.55
N GLU A 13 4.49 0.47 22.83
CA GLU A 13 4.77 1.80 23.42
C GLU A 13 3.51 2.46 24.01
N LYS A 14 2.34 2.18 23.43
CA LYS A 14 1.06 2.80 23.80
C LYS A 14 0.75 2.79 25.31
N PRO A 15 0.94 1.70 26.09
CA PRO A 15 0.65 1.72 27.53
C PRO A 15 1.55 2.66 28.33
N VAL A 16 2.78 2.93 27.88
CA VAL A 16 3.68 3.91 28.50
C VAL A 16 3.21 5.31 28.14
N VAL A 17 2.90 5.54 26.88
CA VAL A 17 2.39 6.82 26.36
C VAL A 17 1.10 7.23 27.06
N GLN A 18 0.16 6.30 27.26
CA GLN A 18 -1.09 6.56 27.98
C GLN A 18 -0.84 6.97 29.43
N ARG A 19 0.14 6.37 30.11
CA ARG A 19 0.52 6.73 31.48
C ARG A 19 1.15 8.12 31.56
N GLU A 20 1.94 8.52 30.57
CA GLU A 20 2.57 9.85 30.52
C GLU A 20 1.55 10.94 30.15
N GLN A 21 0.61 10.64 29.26
CA GLN A 21 -0.51 11.53 28.92
C GLN A 21 -1.46 11.76 30.10
N GLN A 22 -1.69 10.75 30.93
CA GLN A 22 -2.48 10.91 32.17
C GLN A 22 -1.82 11.84 33.19
N ARG A 23 -0.50 12.05 33.07
CA ARG A 23 0.27 12.99 33.90
C ARG A 23 0.44 14.35 33.24
N ASP A 24 -0.25 14.59 32.12
CA ASP A 24 -0.17 15.81 31.31
C ASP A 24 1.26 16.17 30.86
N ASN A 25 2.14 15.17 30.66
CA ASN A 25 3.51 15.40 30.20
C ASN A 25 3.59 15.90 28.75
N TYR A 26 2.72 15.42 27.88
CA TYR A 26 2.63 15.80 26.46
C TYR A 26 1.28 15.37 25.85
N SER A 27 0.92 15.96 24.71
CA SER A 27 -0.33 15.64 24.02
C SER A 27 -0.19 14.44 23.05
N SER A 28 -1.32 13.79 22.72
CA SER A 28 -1.33 12.69 21.76
C SER A 28 -0.88 13.11 20.35
N LEU A 29 -1.01 14.39 19.99
CA LEU A 29 -0.50 14.92 18.72
C LEU A 29 1.01 15.05 18.74
N GLU A 30 1.59 15.60 19.81
CA GLU A 30 3.04 15.74 19.95
C GLU A 30 3.74 14.39 19.85
N TYR A 31 3.19 13.37 20.51
CA TYR A 31 3.70 12.01 20.40
C TYR A 31 3.61 11.46 18.98
N LEU A 32 2.44 11.50 18.34
CA LEU A 32 2.29 10.98 16.97
C LEU A 32 3.19 11.71 15.98
N PHE A 33 3.30 13.03 16.12
CA PHE A 33 4.14 13.84 15.25
C PHE A 33 5.61 13.46 15.43
N SER A 34 6.09 13.38 16.67
CA SER A 34 7.46 12.96 16.99
C SER A 34 7.74 11.55 16.47
N LYS A 35 6.82 10.60 16.70
CA LYS A 35 6.93 9.21 16.27
C LYS A 35 6.96 9.09 14.74
N SER A 36 6.05 9.80 14.07
CA SER A 36 5.99 9.84 12.60
C SER A 36 7.25 10.45 12.01
N LEU A 37 7.77 11.54 12.59
CA LEU A 37 8.99 12.20 12.13
C LEU A 37 10.24 11.32 12.32
N ALA A 38 10.26 10.46 13.33
CA ALA A 38 11.35 9.50 13.55
C ALA A 38 11.27 8.29 12.61
N GLU A 39 10.08 7.75 12.35
CA GLU A 39 9.93 6.50 11.60
C GLU A 39 9.84 6.69 10.08
N ILE A 40 9.11 7.71 9.60
CA ILE A 40 8.85 7.93 8.17
C ILE A 40 10.16 8.07 7.37
N PRO A 41 11.15 8.90 7.78
CA PRO A 41 12.38 9.04 7.02
C PRO A 41 13.19 7.74 6.96
N LEU A 42 13.24 7.00 8.08
CA LEU A 42 13.96 5.74 8.15
C LEU A 42 13.35 4.72 7.19
N ASP A 43 12.03 4.57 7.22
CA ASP A 43 11.31 3.64 6.36
C ASP A 43 11.41 4.04 4.87
N ALA A 44 11.41 5.34 4.56
CA ALA A 44 11.63 5.85 3.20
C ALA A 44 13.05 5.54 2.69
N ILE A 45 14.07 5.65 3.55
CA ILE A 45 15.45 5.29 3.19
C ILE A 45 15.54 3.78 2.88
N PHE A 46 14.94 2.93 3.71
CA PHE A 46 14.90 1.48 3.43
C PHE A 46 14.17 1.18 2.11
N ALA A 47 13.06 1.86 1.82
CA ALA A 47 12.35 1.72 0.56
C ALA A 47 13.20 2.20 -0.64
N ALA A 48 13.98 3.28 -0.48
CA ALA A 48 14.88 3.77 -1.52
C ALA A 48 16.02 2.78 -1.82
N VAL A 49 16.65 2.21 -0.79
CA VAL A 49 17.67 1.16 -0.97
C VAL A 49 17.07 -0.06 -1.66
N PHE A 50 15.90 -0.52 -1.22
CA PHE A 50 15.21 -1.66 -1.83
C PHE A 50 14.88 -1.41 -3.31
N THR A 51 14.27 -0.27 -3.63
CA THR A 51 13.92 0.07 -5.02
C THR A 51 15.15 0.24 -5.91
N THR A 52 16.26 0.69 -5.34
CA THR A 52 17.52 0.81 -6.07
C THR A 52 18.03 -0.56 -6.53
N VAL A 53 18.05 -1.52 -5.59
CA VAL A 53 18.45 -2.90 -5.90
C VAL A 53 17.47 -3.53 -6.88
N LEU A 54 16.17 -3.36 -6.66
CA LEU A 54 15.12 -3.89 -7.54
C LEU A 54 15.28 -3.39 -8.98
N LYS A 55 15.46 -2.08 -9.17
CA LYS A 55 15.63 -1.47 -10.49
C LYS A 55 16.89 -1.97 -11.19
N ALA A 56 17.99 -2.15 -10.44
CA ALA A 56 19.25 -2.65 -10.98
C ALA A 56 19.18 -4.11 -11.45
N THR A 57 18.32 -4.94 -10.84
CA THR A 57 18.26 -6.39 -11.12
C THR A 57 17.15 -6.80 -12.07
N THR A 58 16.09 -6.01 -12.22
CA THR A 58 14.87 -6.41 -12.95
C THR A 58 14.76 -5.83 -14.36
N GLY A 59 15.58 -4.85 -14.72
CA GLY A 59 15.53 -4.23 -16.05
C GLY A 59 14.23 -3.49 -16.36
N LEU A 60 13.44 -3.13 -15.33
CA LEU A 60 12.20 -2.33 -15.46
C LEU A 60 12.45 -1.07 -16.31
N ARG A 61 11.43 -0.48 -16.91
CA ARG A 61 11.50 0.76 -17.68
C ARG A 61 11.28 2.01 -16.83
N ILE A 62 10.44 1.92 -15.80
CA ILE A 62 10.04 3.00 -14.89
C ILE A 62 11.21 3.87 -14.42
N GLY A 63 11.03 5.18 -14.37
CA GLY A 63 12.03 6.10 -13.86
C GLY A 63 12.43 5.76 -12.41
N TRP A 64 13.72 5.94 -12.08
CA TRP A 64 14.22 5.75 -10.71
C TRP A 64 13.44 6.58 -9.68
N LYS A 65 13.13 7.83 -10.03
CA LYS A 65 12.37 8.76 -9.18
C LYS A 65 10.97 8.23 -8.90
N ASP A 66 10.26 7.80 -9.93
CA ASP A 66 8.86 7.38 -9.82
C ASP A 66 8.75 6.05 -9.06
N LEU A 67 9.67 5.12 -9.29
CA LEU A 67 9.72 3.86 -8.56
C LEU A 67 10.00 4.10 -7.06
N THR A 68 11.06 4.84 -6.74
CA THR A 68 11.43 5.13 -5.36
C THR A 68 10.35 5.96 -4.66
N ALA A 69 9.75 6.95 -5.32
CA ALA A 69 8.66 7.75 -4.76
C ALA A 69 7.43 6.89 -4.45
N THR A 70 7.02 6.01 -5.37
CA THR A 70 5.85 5.14 -5.20
C THR A 70 6.03 4.19 -4.01
N PHE A 71 7.17 3.52 -3.92
CA PHE A 71 7.45 2.60 -2.80
C PHE A 71 7.64 3.33 -1.47
N SER A 72 8.27 4.50 -1.46
CA SER A 72 8.43 5.30 -0.25
C SER A 72 7.07 5.74 0.28
N LEU A 73 6.22 6.28 -0.60
CA LEU A 73 4.88 6.75 -0.20
C LEU A 73 3.97 5.58 0.20
N MET A 74 4.03 4.44 -0.49
CA MET A 74 3.35 3.22 -0.08
C MET A 74 3.78 2.79 1.33
N THR A 75 5.07 2.89 1.63
CA THR A 75 5.62 2.54 2.95
C THR A 75 5.11 3.47 4.03
N VAL A 76 5.05 4.78 3.76
CA VAL A 76 4.45 5.78 4.67
C VAL A 76 2.96 5.54 4.89
N ALA A 77 2.21 5.25 3.82
CA ALA A 77 0.79 4.92 3.90
C ALA A 77 0.56 3.64 4.74
N GLY A 78 1.43 2.65 4.56
CA GLY A 78 1.42 1.41 5.36
C GLY A 78 1.75 1.64 6.83
N ALA A 79 2.78 2.45 7.13
CA ALA A 79 3.10 2.82 8.51
C ALA A 79 1.93 3.56 9.17
N SER A 80 1.33 4.52 8.45
CA SER A 80 0.16 5.27 8.91
C SER A 80 -1.04 4.37 9.21
N LEU A 81 -1.31 3.40 8.34
CA LEU A 81 -2.33 2.37 8.57
C LEU A 81 -2.01 1.52 9.82
N GLY A 82 -0.73 1.18 10.02
CA GLY A 82 -0.26 0.48 11.21
C GLY A 82 -0.50 1.28 12.49
N PHE A 83 -0.24 2.59 12.48
CA PHE A 83 -0.56 3.48 13.59
C PHE A 83 -2.06 3.53 13.88
N ALA A 84 -2.91 3.52 12.85
CA ALA A 84 -4.36 3.48 13.02
C ALA A 84 -4.81 2.19 13.72
N ILE A 85 -4.39 1.03 13.23
CA ILE A 85 -4.73 -0.27 13.82
C ILE A 85 -4.20 -0.39 15.25
N GLY A 86 -2.95 0.01 15.49
CA GLY A 86 -2.33 0.00 16.81
C GLY A 86 -3.00 0.94 17.80
N ALA A 87 -3.53 2.08 17.36
CA ALA A 87 -4.26 3.03 18.21
C ALA A 87 -5.61 2.50 18.70
N PHE A 88 -6.30 1.67 17.90
CA PHE A 88 -7.58 1.08 18.30
C PHE A 88 -7.44 -0.27 19.03
N SER A 89 -6.30 -0.93 18.90
CA SER A 89 -6.06 -2.23 19.51
C SER A 89 -5.80 -2.08 21.01
N PRO A 90 -6.33 -2.95 21.90
CA PRO A 90 -6.11 -2.85 23.34
C PRO A 90 -4.70 -3.30 23.77
N SER A 91 -4.15 -4.33 23.14
CA SER A 91 -2.81 -4.89 23.39
C SER A 91 -2.02 -5.14 22.10
N SER A 92 -0.72 -5.43 22.22
CA SER A 92 0.15 -5.85 21.11
C SER A 92 -0.35 -7.11 20.42
N GLU A 93 -0.79 -8.10 21.19
CA GLU A 93 -1.28 -9.37 20.66
C GLU A 93 -2.57 -9.17 19.86
N ALA A 94 -3.49 -8.35 20.37
CA ALA A 94 -4.72 -8.01 19.65
C ALA A 94 -4.44 -7.20 18.36
N ALA A 95 -3.45 -6.31 18.40
CA ALA A 95 -3.04 -5.52 17.25
C ALA A 95 -2.45 -6.41 16.14
N LEU A 96 -1.61 -7.38 16.50
CA LEU A 96 -1.05 -8.34 15.55
C LEU A 96 -2.10 -9.31 15.01
N ALA A 97 -3.00 -9.81 15.89
CA ALA A 97 -4.08 -10.71 15.50
C ALA A 97 -5.05 -10.08 14.50
N THR A 98 -5.28 -8.76 14.57
CA THR A 98 -6.13 -8.02 13.63
C THR A 98 -5.35 -7.48 12.42
N GLY A 99 -4.12 -7.03 12.65
CA GLY A 99 -3.26 -6.44 11.64
C GLY A 99 -2.83 -7.40 10.53
N ILE A 100 -2.47 -8.64 10.89
CA ILE A 100 -2.00 -9.64 9.91
C ILE A 100 -3.12 -9.99 8.91
N PRO A 101 -4.34 -10.40 9.33
CA PRO A 101 -5.42 -10.68 8.39
C PRO A 101 -5.79 -9.46 7.55
N MET A 102 -5.82 -8.26 8.14
CA MET A 102 -6.10 -7.04 7.40
C MET A 102 -5.08 -6.80 6.30
N LEU A 103 -3.79 -6.97 6.57
CA LEU A 103 -2.73 -6.85 5.57
C LEU A 103 -2.90 -7.86 4.43
N VAL A 104 -3.26 -9.11 4.75
CA VAL A 104 -3.53 -10.14 3.74
C VAL A 104 -4.71 -9.77 2.86
N ILE A 105 -5.80 -9.26 3.44
CA ILE A 105 -6.97 -8.77 2.69
C ILE A 105 -6.58 -7.62 1.77
N LEU A 106 -5.87 -6.61 2.29
CA LEU A 106 -5.44 -5.44 1.50
C LEU A 106 -4.46 -5.81 0.39
N MET A 107 -3.64 -6.85 0.59
CA MET A 107 -2.76 -7.41 -0.42
C MET A 107 -3.54 -8.17 -1.49
N ALA A 108 -4.48 -9.04 -1.11
CA ALA A 108 -5.30 -9.82 -2.03
C ALA A 108 -6.16 -8.91 -2.92
N VAL A 109 -6.74 -7.86 -2.33
CA VAL A 109 -7.52 -6.84 -3.04
C VAL A 109 -6.61 -5.88 -3.83
N GLY A 110 -5.33 -5.77 -3.44
CA GLY A 110 -4.34 -4.93 -4.11
C GLY A 110 -3.84 -5.48 -5.45
N VAL A 111 -4.14 -6.74 -5.77
CA VAL A 111 -3.90 -7.32 -7.09
C VAL A 111 -4.92 -6.72 -8.06
N ILE A 112 -4.45 -6.16 -9.19
CA ILE A 112 -5.33 -5.54 -10.18
C ILE A 112 -6.26 -6.58 -10.78
N ASN A 113 -7.57 -6.28 -10.79
CA ASN A 113 -8.64 -7.15 -11.27
C ASN A 113 -8.59 -8.58 -10.69
N PRO A 114 -8.78 -8.74 -9.36
CA PRO A 114 -8.68 -10.06 -8.72
C PRO A 114 -9.78 -11.04 -9.20
N SER A 115 -10.84 -10.51 -9.81
CA SER A 115 -12.00 -11.25 -10.30
C SER A 115 -11.94 -11.57 -11.80
N GLY A 116 -10.98 -11.01 -12.56
CA GLY A 116 -10.87 -11.22 -14.01
C GLY A 116 -12.13 -10.80 -14.79
N LEU A 117 -12.94 -9.90 -14.23
CA LEU A 117 -14.19 -9.47 -14.83
C LEU A 117 -13.87 -8.39 -15.87
N SER A 118 -14.39 -8.58 -17.08
CA SER A 118 -14.43 -7.54 -18.12
C SER A 118 -15.29 -6.37 -17.67
N ASP A 119 -15.12 -5.18 -18.26
CA ASP A 119 -15.93 -3.97 -18.04
C ASP A 119 -17.46 -4.20 -18.10
N ALA A 120 -17.89 -5.34 -18.66
CA ALA A 120 -19.27 -5.79 -18.70
C ALA A 120 -19.88 -6.17 -17.33
N GLU A 121 -19.08 -6.49 -16.30
CA GLU A 121 -19.59 -6.83 -14.96
C GLU A 121 -18.88 -6.01 -13.87
N PRO A 122 -19.54 -4.95 -13.35
CA PRO A 122 -18.92 -4.07 -12.37
C PRO A 122 -18.65 -4.80 -11.05
N GLN A 123 -17.45 -4.62 -10.51
CA GLN A 123 -17.07 -5.24 -9.23
C GLN A 123 -18.03 -4.83 -8.10
N PRO A 124 -18.29 -5.70 -7.12
CA PRO A 124 -19.09 -5.35 -5.94
C PRO A 124 -18.55 -4.11 -5.21
N ALA A 125 -19.44 -3.21 -4.78
CA ALA A 125 -19.07 -1.93 -4.15
C ALA A 125 -18.13 -2.09 -2.93
N ILE A 126 -18.26 -3.19 -2.17
CA ILE A 126 -17.39 -3.48 -1.02
C ILE A 126 -15.94 -3.72 -1.46
N ILE A 127 -15.74 -4.43 -2.57
CA ILE A 127 -14.40 -4.70 -3.11
C ILE A 127 -13.78 -3.40 -3.63
N GLN A 128 -14.56 -2.57 -4.32
CA GLN A 128 -14.11 -1.26 -4.78
C GLN A 128 -13.66 -0.38 -3.60
N ALA A 129 -14.46 -0.32 -2.54
CA ALA A 129 -14.11 0.43 -1.33
C ALA A 129 -12.82 -0.09 -0.67
N LEU A 130 -12.64 -1.42 -0.62
CA LEU A 130 -11.40 -2.02 -0.09
C LEU A 130 -10.18 -1.73 -0.97
N GLN A 131 -10.35 -1.67 -2.30
CA GLN A 131 -9.28 -1.25 -3.22
C GLN A 131 -8.90 0.21 -2.99
N GLU A 132 -9.87 1.09 -2.81
CA GLU A 132 -9.63 2.51 -2.54
C GLU A 132 -8.95 2.74 -1.18
N LEU A 133 -9.24 1.89 -0.20
CA LEU A 133 -8.60 1.94 1.12
C LEU A 133 -7.23 1.26 1.17
N SER A 134 -6.83 0.50 0.14
CA SER A 134 -5.60 -0.27 0.13
C SER A 134 -4.41 0.55 -0.40
N PRO A 135 -3.39 0.84 0.43
CA PRO A 135 -2.15 1.44 -0.07
C PRO A 135 -1.45 0.57 -1.11
N ILE A 136 -1.60 -0.76 -1.01
CA ILE A 136 -0.98 -1.71 -1.93
C ILE A 136 -1.63 -1.59 -3.30
N ALA A 137 -2.96 -1.53 -3.37
CA ALA A 137 -3.69 -1.38 -4.63
C ALA A 137 -3.22 -0.14 -5.39
N HIS A 138 -3.15 1.02 -4.72
CA HIS A 138 -2.70 2.26 -5.34
C HIS A 138 -1.23 2.20 -5.77
N ALA A 139 -0.35 1.60 -4.96
CA ALA A 139 1.06 1.46 -5.34
C ALA A 139 1.23 0.58 -6.59
N VAL A 140 0.52 -0.54 -6.68
CA VAL A 140 0.54 -1.42 -7.85
C VAL A 140 0.04 -0.68 -9.09
N LYS A 141 -1.08 0.05 -8.99
CA LYS A 141 -1.60 0.89 -10.09
C LYS A 141 -0.56 1.91 -10.56
N ALA A 142 0.07 2.63 -9.63
CA ALA A 142 1.08 3.64 -9.93
C ALA A 142 2.30 3.05 -10.66
N VAL A 143 2.78 1.88 -10.22
CA VAL A 143 3.89 1.17 -10.88
C VAL A 143 3.47 0.70 -12.28
N CYS A 144 2.29 0.10 -12.44
CA CYS A 144 1.81 -0.35 -13.74
C CYS A 144 1.68 0.79 -14.75
N ILE A 145 1.08 1.91 -14.36
CA ILE A 145 0.93 3.09 -15.23
C ILE A 145 2.31 3.64 -15.62
N ALA A 146 3.24 3.75 -14.67
CA ALA A 146 4.56 4.31 -14.92
C ALA A 146 5.50 3.37 -15.71
N GLU A 147 5.29 2.05 -15.62
CA GLU A 147 6.05 1.05 -16.38
C GLU A 147 5.52 0.91 -17.81
N TYR A 148 4.22 0.66 -17.96
CA TYR A 148 3.60 0.31 -19.24
C TYR A 148 3.18 1.51 -20.09
N GLY A 149 2.99 2.69 -19.49
CA GLY A 149 2.56 3.87 -20.24
C GLY A 149 3.53 4.21 -21.36
N GLY A 150 3.07 4.21 -22.61
CA GLY A 150 3.90 4.42 -23.79
C GLY A 150 4.95 3.33 -24.07
N MET A 151 4.71 2.08 -23.64
CA MET A 151 5.52 0.92 -24.02
C MET A 151 5.00 0.32 -25.33
N GLU A 152 5.89 0.01 -26.27
CA GLU A 152 5.57 -0.77 -27.46
C GLU A 152 6.26 -2.13 -27.33
N PHE A 153 5.50 -3.21 -27.51
CA PHE A 153 6.09 -4.54 -27.55
C PHE A 153 6.55 -4.81 -28.97
N GLU A 154 7.86 -5.06 -29.17
CA GLU A 154 8.33 -5.50 -30.47
C GLU A 154 7.67 -6.83 -30.82
N SER A 155 6.77 -6.82 -31.81
CA SER A 155 6.21 -8.06 -32.31
C SER A 155 7.35 -8.89 -32.90
N GLU A 156 7.66 -10.06 -32.32
CA GLU A 156 8.55 -11.05 -32.94
C GLU A 156 8.11 -11.48 -34.35
N GLN A 157 6.93 -11.04 -34.80
CA GLN A 157 6.39 -11.29 -36.13
C GLN A 157 7.27 -10.76 -37.28
N LYS A 158 8.06 -9.68 -37.07
CA LYS A 158 9.02 -9.21 -38.08
C LYS A 158 10.24 -10.14 -38.24
N SER A 159 10.62 -10.91 -37.21
CA SER A 159 11.71 -11.89 -37.28
C SER A 159 11.28 -13.16 -38.01
N VAL A 160 10.04 -13.62 -37.78
CA VAL A 160 9.51 -14.88 -38.35
C VAL A 160 9.20 -14.77 -39.85
N LEU A 161 8.74 -13.61 -40.34
CA LEU A 161 8.51 -13.43 -41.78
C LEU A 161 9.81 -13.47 -42.61
N SER A 162 10.95 -13.11 -42.00
CA SER A 162 12.28 -13.15 -42.64
C SER A 162 12.95 -14.52 -42.56
N LYS A 163 12.57 -15.36 -41.59
CA LYS A 163 13.07 -16.74 -41.38
C LYS A 163 11.95 -17.73 -41.64
N GLY A 164 11.61 -17.84 -42.93
CA GLY A 164 10.47 -18.59 -43.42
C GLY A 164 10.33 -20.02 -42.87
N ARG A 165 9.08 -20.37 -42.59
CA ARG A 165 8.45 -21.70 -42.71
C ARG A 165 9.00 -22.87 -41.87
N ALA A 166 10.17 -22.78 -41.25
CA ALA A 166 10.78 -23.89 -40.50
C ALA A 166 10.51 -23.86 -38.98
N LEU A 167 10.11 -22.71 -38.42
CA LEU A 167 9.94 -22.51 -36.96
C LEU A 167 8.48 -22.58 -36.48
N ALA A 168 7.54 -22.98 -37.35
CA ALA A 168 6.13 -23.11 -36.99
C ALA A 168 5.82 -24.33 -36.10
N ARG A 169 6.80 -25.24 -35.93
CA ARG A 169 6.59 -26.51 -35.22
C ARG A 169 7.08 -26.50 -33.76
N ASP A 170 7.95 -25.55 -33.40
CA ASP A 170 8.60 -25.50 -32.08
C ASP A 170 8.33 -24.21 -31.29
N LEU A 171 7.38 -23.38 -31.72
CA LEU A 171 6.95 -22.25 -30.88
C LEU A 171 6.19 -22.80 -29.67
N PRO A 172 6.66 -22.59 -28.43
CA PRO A 172 5.87 -22.90 -27.25
C PRO A 172 4.56 -22.13 -27.38
N LYS A 173 3.44 -22.78 -27.04
CA LYS A 173 2.09 -22.20 -27.01
C LYS A 173 2.04 -21.08 -25.96
N MET A 174 2.66 -19.95 -26.23
CA MET A 174 2.37 -18.67 -25.60
C MET A 174 1.03 -18.20 -26.18
N GLY A 175 -0.06 -18.86 -25.76
CA GLY A 175 -1.42 -18.44 -26.11
C GLY A 175 -1.71 -17.03 -25.61
N ALA A 176 -2.72 -16.35 -26.17
CA ALA A 176 -3.29 -15.03 -25.82
C ALA A 176 -2.31 -13.84 -25.64
N PHE A 177 -1.21 -13.99 -24.92
CA PHE A 177 -0.13 -13.03 -24.70
C PHE A 177 0.64 -12.61 -25.97
N ALA A 178 0.56 -13.39 -27.05
CA ALA A 178 1.13 -13.02 -28.36
C ALA A 178 0.37 -11.90 -29.08
N LEU A 179 -0.80 -11.47 -28.57
CA LEU A 179 -1.65 -10.45 -29.19
C LEU A 179 -1.51 -9.05 -28.58
N VAL A 180 -0.73 -8.89 -27.50
CA VAL A 180 -0.55 -7.60 -26.85
C VAL A 180 0.52 -6.80 -27.59
N GLN A 181 0.11 -5.70 -28.24
CA GLN A 181 1.00 -4.91 -29.09
C GLN A 181 1.64 -3.73 -28.36
N ASN A 182 0.98 -3.21 -27.33
CA ASN A 182 1.45 -2.05 -26.58
C ASN A 182 1.04 -2.12 -25.10
N GLY A 183 1.72 -1.33 -24.27
CA GLY A 183 1.44 -1.20 -22.85
C GLY A 183 0.09 -0.54 -22.56
N GLU A 184 -0.43 0.30 -23.46
CA GLU A 184 -1.77 0.89 -23.33
C GLU A 184 -2.87 -0.18 -23.36
N GLN A 185 -2.72 -1.20 -24.20
CA GLN A 185 -3.61 -2.36 -24.20
C GLN A 185 -3.54 -3.11 -22.88
N VAL A 186 -2.34 -3.30 -22.31
CA VAL A 186 -2.20 -3.90 -20.97
C VAL A 186 -2.91 -3.05 -19.92
N LEU A 187 -2.73 -1.73 -19.93
CA LEU A 187 -3.40 -0.83 -18.99
C LEU A 187 -4.92 -0.86 -19.15
N ASN A 188 -5.44 -0.98 -20.37
CA ASN A 188 -6.87 -1.10 -20.63
C ASN A 188 -7.44 -2.41 -20.08
N GLU A 189 -6.78 -3.55 -20.32
CA GLU A 189 -7.18 -4.86 -19.76
C GLU A 189 -7.11 -4.90 -18.23
N LEU A 190 -6.22 -4.09 -17.65
CA LEU A 190 -6.10 -3.89 -16.22
C LEU A 190 -7.14 -2.90 -15.64
N GLY A 191 -7.96 -2.25 -16.48
CA GLY A 191 -8.92 -1.23 -16.06
C GLY A 191 -8.26 0.06 -15.56
N LEU A 192 -7.07 0.39 -16.08
CA LEU A 192 -6.24 1.54 -15.66
C LEU A 192 -6.13 2.62 -16.74
N SER A 193 -6.88 2.53 -17.84
CA SER A 193 -6.84 3.47 -18.95
C SER A 193 -7.18 4.91 -18.55
N ASP A 194 -8.12 5.10 -17.63
CA ASP A 194 -8.55 6.43 -17.14
C ASP A 194 -7.75 6.93 -15.92
N VAL A 195 -6.83 6.12 -15.39
CA VAL A 195 -6.13 6.40 -14.14
C VAL A 195 -4.77 7.01 -14.42
N THR A 196 -4.45 8.11 -13.74
CA THR A 196 -3.16 8.81 -13.91
C THR A 196 -2.22 8.53 -12.75
N TYR A 197 -0.91 8.48 -13.03
CA TYR A 197 0.13 8.31 -12.01
C TYR A 197 0.01 9.35 -10.88
N ALA A 198 -0.12 10.63 -11.23
CA ALA A 198 -0.25 11.72 -10.26
C ALA A 198 -1.52 11.59 -9.40
N GLY A 199 -2.64 11.15 -9.98
CA GLY A 199 -3.88 10.89 -9.26
C GLY A 199 -3.71 9.79 -8.20
N THR A 200 -3.10 8.67 -8.58
CA THR A 200 -2.84 7.55 -7.68
C THR A 200 -1.86 7.90 -6.56
N MET A 201 -0.80 8.66 -6.87
CA MET A 201 0.15 9.15 -5.85
C MET A 201 -0.53 10.12 -4.87
N ARG A 202 -1.43 10.98 -5.36
CA ARG A 202 -2.23 11.85 -4.49
C ARG A 202 -3.14 11.03 -3.57
N GLN A 203 -3.78 9.98 -4.07
CA GLN A 203 -4.62 9.09 -3.26
C GLN A 203 -3.82 8.41 -2.14
N LEU A 204 -2.61 7.93 -2.43
CA LEU A 204 -1.69 7.40 -1.40
C LEU A 204 -1.34 8.43 -0.32
N ALA A 205 -1.04 9.67 -0.71
CA ALA A 205 -0.74 10.74 0.23
C ALA A 205 -1.96 11.07 1.11
N VAL A 206 -3.15 11.18 0.50
CA VAL A 206 -4.41 11.43 1.22
C VAL A 206 -4.73 10.29 2.18
N LEU A 207 -4.59 9.04 1.74
CA LEU A 207 -4.81 7.86 2.57
C LEU A 207 -3.86 7.83 3.78
N SER A 208 -2.60 8.22 3.58
CA SER A 208 -1.63 8.36 4.67
C SER A 208 -2.10 9.39 5.71
N ALA A 209 -2.51 10.58 5.25
CA ALA A 209 -3.01 11.64 6.12
C ALA A 209 -4.28 11.23 6.87
N ILE A 210 -5.22 10.57 6.21
CA ILE A 210 -6.45 10.04 6.82
C ILE A 210 -6.09 9.02 7.92
N ASN A 211 -5.20 8.08 7.64
CA ASN A 211 -4.80 7.06 8.62
C ASN A 211 -4.11 7.69 9.85
N LEU A 212 -3.30 8.72 9.67
CA LEU A 212 -2.71 9.47 10.80
C LEU A 212 -3.77 10.19 11.63
N LEU A 213 -4.77 10.81 11.00
CA LEU A 213 -5.89 11.44 11.69
C LEU A 213 -6.74 10.41 12.46
N VAL A 214 -6.99 9.25 11.84
CA VAL A 214 -7.71 8.13 12.47
C VAL A 214 -6.94 7.60 13.67
N SER A 215 -5.61 7.45 13.56
CA SER A 215 -4.75 7.05 14.68
C SER A 215 -4.81 8.05 15.84
N TRP A 216 -4.75 9.35 15.53
CA TRP A 216 -4.88 10.41 16.53
C TRP A 216 -6.22 10.36 17.26
N MET A 217 -7.31 10.20 16.52
CA MET A 217 -8.65 10.07 17.09
C MET A 217 -8.77 8.81 17.96
N GLY A 218 -8.20 7.68 17.51
CA GLY A 218 -8.18 6.42 18.27
C GLY A 218 -7.50 6.56 19.62
N MET A 219 -6.36 7.25 19.69
CA MET A 219 -5.69 7.53 20.96
C MET A 219 -6.51 8.42 21.89
N ARG A 220 -7.18 9.45 21.36
CA ARG A 220 -8.04 10.32 22.18
C ARG A 220 -9.21 9.55 22.81
N LEU A 221 -9.85 8.69 22.03
CA LEU A 221 -10.97 7.86 22.52
C LEU A 221 -10.52 6.89 23.62
N GLN A 222 -9.37 6.22 23.45
CA GLN A 222 -8.86 5.32 24.48
C GLN A 222 -8.42 6.05 25.75
N ALA A 223 -7.84 7.26 25.63
CA ALA A 223 -7.48 8.08 26.79
C ALA A 223 -8.72 8.42 27.64
N THR A 224 -9.86 8.72 26.99
CA THR A 224 -11.12 8.99 27.71
C THR A 224 -11.71 7.77 28.41
N GLN A 225 -11.65 6.58 27.79
CA GLN A 225 -12.15 5.35 28.41
C GLN A 225 -11.40 5.00 29.70
N HIS A 226 -10.07 5.14 29.71
CA HIS A 226 -9.27 4.83 30.89
C HIS A 226 -9.56 5.79 32.06
N LYS A 227 -9.83 7.08 31.78
CA LYS A 227 -10.19 8.06 32.79
C LYS A 227 -11.55 7.74 33.45
N SER A 228 -12.51 7.25 32.65
CA SER A 228 -13.83 6.82 33.17
C SER A 228 -13.73 5.58 34.07
N SER A 229 -12.89 4.60 33.72
CA SER A 229 -12.71 3.39 34.53
C SER A 229 -11.99 3.64 35.85
N SER A 230 -11.03 4.58 35.88
CA SER A 230 -10.29 4.91 37.10
C SER A 230 -11.15 5.68 38.12
N THR A 231 -12.13 6.46 37.64
CA THR A 231 -13.07 7.20 38.51
C THR A 231 -14.14 6.29 39.14
N ALA A 232 -14.44 5.13 38.52
CA ALA A 232 -15.44 4.18 39.02
C ALA A 232 -14.92 3.25 40.14
N LEU A 233 -13.61 3.23 40.41
CA LEU A 233 -12.98 2.33 41.41
C LEU A 233 -12.65 3.02 42.74
N VAL A 234 -13.20 4.21 42.99
CA VAL A 234 -13.16 4.85 44.32
C VAL A 234 -14.56 4.79 44.95
N PRO A 235 -15.00 3.65 45.50
CA PRO A 235 -16.03 3.68 46.52
C PRO A 235 -15.38 4.23 47.80
N LEU A 236 -15.94 5.33 48.29
CA LEU A 236 -15.70 5.87 49.63
C LEU A 236 -16.05 4.84 50.71
#